data_AF-Q7NML4-F1
#
_entry.id   AF-Q7NML4-F1
#
_cell.length_a   1.000
_cell.length_b   1.000
_cell.length_c   1.000
_cell.angle_alpha   90.00
_cell.angle_beta   90.00
_cell.angle_gamma   90.00
#
_symmetry.space_group_name_H-M   'P 1'
#
loop_
_entity.id
_entity.type
_entity.pdbx_description
1 polymer ?
#
loop_
_entity_poly.entity_id
_entity_poly.type
_entity_poly.pdbx_seq_one_letter_code
_entity_poly.pdbx_strand_id
1 'polypeptide(L)'
;MEPETPRNNPLSLLLPTALILGLALLLSLDVAQPVVEGALANPLEPWLKLIVGYFAAAAEIAAALVIGIAVLRGIFEYFRRGFLPQGEGFDSIETIRLQLGRMLTLGLEFTVASDILRTAVAPTRQDILTLAAIVLLRTLLNYFLEQEIRQAEGRTSVKERSTSKE
;
A
#
# COMPACT_ATOMS: atom_id res chain seq x y z
N MET A 1 -27.26 32.67 -2.18
CA MET A 1 -26.82 31.27 -1.98
C MET A 1 -25.34 31.23 -2.32
N GLU A 2 -24.48 31.37 -1.32
CA GLU A 2 -23.02 31.26 -1.49
C GLU A 2 -22.63 29.78 -1.65
N PRO A 3 -21.64 29.46 -2.49
CA PRO A 3 -21.15 28.10 -2.63
C PRO A 3 -20.21 27.78 -1.46
N GLU A 4 -20.65 26.90 -0.57
CA GLU A 4 -19.80 26.27 0.46
C GLU A 4 -18.64 25.54 -0.23
N THR A 5 -17.42 26.03 -0.05
CA THR A 5 -16.19 25.36 -0.49
C THR A 5 -15.96 24.14 0.41
N PRO A 6 -15.65 22.95 -0.15
CA PRO A 6 -15.34 21.80 0.68
C PRO A 6 -14.04 22.07 1.44
N ARG A 7 -14.14 22.42 2.72
CA ARG A 7 -13.00 22.51 3.63
C ARG A 7 -12.37 21.13 3.72
N ASN A 8 -11.32 20.91 2.94
CA ASN A 8 -10.32 19.88 3.12
C ASN A 8 -9.63 20.12 4.47
N ASN A 9 -10.28 19.65 5.53
CA ASN A 9 -9.83 19.80 6.90
C ASN A 9 -8.54 18.97 7.08
N PRO A 10 -7.35 19.58 7.19
CA PRO A 10 -6.09 18.83 7.28
C PRO A 10 -6.04 17.94 8.53
N LEU A 11 -6.92 18.20 9.50
CA LEU A 11 -7.09 17.42 10.73
C LEU A 11 -7.66 16.02 10.49
N SER A 12 -8.47 15.77 9.45
CA SER A 12 -8.99 14.40 9.18
C SER A 12 -7.90 13.44 8.68
N LEU A 13 -6.81 13.99 8.13
CA LEU A 13 -5.64 13.27 7.62
C LEU A 13 -4.54 13.10 8.68
N LEU A 14 -4.44 14.08 9.58
CA LEU A 14 -3.58 13.99 10.75
C LEU A 14 -4.08 12.96 11.75
N LEU A 15 -5.39 12.69 11.81
CA LEU A 15 -5.96 11.76 12.78
C LEU A 15 -5.43 10.32 12.64
N PRO A 16 -5.48 9.65 11.47
CA PRO A 16 -4.93 8.30 11.31
C PRO A 16 -3.39 8.26 11.42
N THR A 17 -2.69 9.25 10.90
CA THR A 17 -1.21 9.32 10.97
C THR A 17 -0.71 9.58 12.38
N ALA A 18 -1.37 10.47 13.13
CA ALA A 18 -1.08 10.71 14.55
C ALA A 18 -1.48 9.53 15.43
N LEU A 19 -2.54 8.78 15.08
CA LEU A 19 -2.90 7.55 15.78
C LEU A 19 -1.84 6.45 15.58
N ILE A 20 -1.32 6.29 14.35
CA ILE A 20 -0.25 5.32 14.05
C ILE A 20 1.07 5.74 14.69
N LEU A 21 1.46 7.01 14.56
CA LEU A 21 2.68 7.54 15.20
C LEU A 21 2.56 7.48 16.74
N GLY A 22 1.38 7.78 17.27
CA GLY A 22 1.07 7.67 18.69
C GLY A 22 1.13 6.22 19.18
N LEU A 23 0.58 5.27 18.43
CA LEU A 23 0.69 3.83 18.73
C LEU A 23 2.15 3.34 18.65
N ALA A 24 2.90 3.75 17.62
CA ALA A 24 4.32 3.42 17.46
C ALA A 24 5.19 4.01 18.59
N LEU A 25 4.89 5.24 19.00
CA LEU A 25 5.54 5.90 20.13
C LEU A 25 5.15 5.23 21.46
N LEU A 26 3.89 4.85 21.64
CA LEU A 26 3.40 4.15 22.83
C LEU A 26 4.05 2.76 22.96
N LEU A 27 4.20 2.03 21.85
CA LEU A 27 4.98 0.79 21.79
C LEU A 27 6.47 1.01 22.05
N SER A 28 7.01 2.19 21.75
CA SER A 28 8.42 2.55 22.00
C SER A 28 8.68 2.96 23.45
N LEU A 29 7.67 3.48 24.16
CA LEU A 29 7.83 4.06 25.49
C LEU A 29 7.58 3.09 26.65
N ASP A 30 6.89 1.96 26.45
CA ASP A 30 6.49 1.08 27.57
C ASP A 30 6.61 -0.43 27.31
N VAL A 31 7.84 -0.95 27.10
CA VAL A 31 8.07 -2.41 27.20
C VAL A 31 9.43 -2.72 27.84
N ALA A 32 9.55 -2.42 29.14
CA ALA A 32 10.45 -3.13 30.05
C ALA A 32 9.72 -4.31 30.72
N GLN A 33 8.88 -5.03 29.96
CA GLN A 33 8.32 -6.31 30.36
C GLN A 33 8.88 -7.38 29.42
N PRO A 34 9.46 -8.48 29.94
CA PRO A 34 9.68 -9.67 29.12
C PRO A 34 8.31 -10.11 28.60
N VAL A 35 8.14 -10.19 27.28
CA VAL A 35 6.95 -10.82 26.71
C VAL A 35 6.95 -12.23 27.27
N VAL A 36 6.00 -12.45 28.18
CA VAL A 36 5.75 -13.64 28.98
C VAL A 36 6.55 -14.86 28.48
N GLU A 37 7.67 -15.14 29.16
CA GLU A 37 8.24 -16.49 29.29
C GLU A 37 7.22 -17.34 30.06
N GLY A 38 6.11 -17.61 29.40
CA GLY A 38 5.05 -18.50 29.80
C GLY A 38 4.79 -19.46 28.65
N ALA A 39 5.87 -19.94 28.05
CA ALA A 39 5.90 -21.21 27.37
C ALA A 39 5.48 -22.28 28.40
N LEU A 40 4.18 -22.54 28.49
CA LEU A 40 3.80 -23.93 28.35
C LEU A 40 4.41 -24.34 27.01
N ALA A 41 5.49 -25.13 27.03
CA ALA A 41 6.11 -25.66 25.83
C ALA A 41 5.04 -26.42 25.05
N ASN A 42 4.32 -25.70 24.21
CA ASN A 42 3.17 -26.23 23.50
C ASN A 42 3.81 -26.97 22.31
N PRO A 43 3.73 -28.31 22.27
CA PRO A 43 4.43 -29.10 21.24
C PRO A 43 3.98 -28.73 19.80
N LEU A 44 2.90 -27.97 19.67
CA LEU A 44 2.36 -27.47 18.40
C LEU A 44 3.02 -26.17 17.90
N GLU A 45 3.77 -25.44 18.73
CA GLU A 45 4.38 -24.16 18.34
C GLU A 45 5.36 -24.27 17.15
N PRO A 46 6.26 -25.28 17.08
CA PRO A 46 7.15 -25.43 15.93
C PRO A 46 6.40 -25.76 14.64
N TRP A 47 5.35 -26.58 14.75
CA TRP A 47 4.50 -26.95 13.61
C TRP A 47 3.71 -25.76 13.08
N LEU A 48 3.18 -24.92 13.97
CA LEU A 48 2.50 -23.69 13.60
C LEU A 48 3.45 -22.71 12.90
N LYS A 49 4.66 -22.50 13.44
CA LYS A 49 5.70 -21.65 12.81
C LYS A 49 6.07 -22.13 11.41
N LEU A 50 6.21 -23.44 11.24
CA LEU A 50 6.55 -24.04 9.97
C LEU A 50 5.42 -23.86 8.94
N ILE A 51 4.18 -24.21 9.30
CA ILE A 51 3.01 -24.06 8.41
C ILE A 51 2.84 -22.60 8.00
N VAL A 52 2.83 -21.68 8.95
CA VAL A 52 2.64 -20.25 8.66
C VAL A 52 3.81 -19.68 7.88
N GLY A 53 5.04 -20.14 8.13
CA GLY A 53 6.21 -19.79 7.32
C GLY A 53 6.04 -20.17 5.85
N TYR A 54 5.48 -21.35 5.56
CA TYR A 54 5.17 -21.75 4.18
C TYR A 54 4.09 -20.89 3.53
N PHE A 55 3.02 -20.55 4.26
CA PHE A 55 1.98 -19.66 3.73
C PHE A 55 2.51 -18.25 3.46
N ALA A 56 3.32 -17.70 4.38
CA ALA A 56 3.95 -16.40 4.21
C ALA A 56 4.88 -16.39 2.99
N ALA A 57 5.73 -17.42 2.85
CA ALA A 57 6.60 -17.57 1.68
C ALA A 57 5.81 -17.71 0.38
N ALA A 58 4.70 -18.45 0.39
CA ALA A 58 3.83 -18.60 -0.78
C ALA A 58 3.19 -17.26 -1.20
N ALA A 59 2.73 -16.47 -0.24
CA ALA A 59 2.20 -15.13 -0.49
C ALA A 59 3.27 -14.19 -1.05
N GLU A 60 4.49 -14.24 -0.52
CA GLU A 60 5.63 -13.45 -0.99
C GLU A 60 6.03 -13.82 -2.44
N ILE A 61 6.06 -15.12 -2.76
CA ILE A 61 6.29 -15.61 -4.12
C ILE A 61 5.17 -15.13 -5.07
N ALA A 62 3.91 -15.21 -4.64
CA ALA A 62 2.78 -14.73 -5.42
C ALA A 62 2.90 -13.23 -5.71
N ALA A 63 3.27 -12.42 -4.71
CA ALA A 63 3.55 -11.00 -4.89
C ALA A 63 4.64 -10.76 -5.94
N ALA A 64 5.78 -11.44 -5.82
CA ALA A 64 6.90 -11.32 -6.74
C ALA A 64 6.50 -11.68 -8.18
N LEU A 65 5.70 -12.73 -8.37
CA LEU A 65 5.21 -13.14 -9.68
C LEU A 65 4.24 -12.12 -10.28
N VAL A 66 3.26 -11.66 -9.50
CA VAL A 66 2.27 -10.67 -9.97
C VAL A 66 2.95 -9.38 -10.38
N ILE A 67 3.84 -8.86 -9.54
CA ILE A 67 4.60 -7.63 -9.80
C ILE A 67 5.52 -7.83 -11.01
N GLY A 68 6.29 -8.94 -11.04
CA GLY A 68 7.22 -9.24 -12.12
C GLY A 68 6.53 -9.35 -13.47
N ILE A 69 5.42 -10.08 -13.55
CA ILE A 69 4.63 -10.22 -14.79
C ILE A 69 4.07 -8.87 -15.22
N ALA A 70 3.56 -8.06 -14.30
CA ALA A 70 3.03 -6.74 -14.61
C ALA A 70 4.10 -5.85 -15.22
N VAL A 71 5.27 -5.77 -14.59
CA VAL A 71 6.41 -4.98 -15.07
C VAL A 71 6.86 -5.45 -16.46
N LEU A 72 7.04 -6.76 -16.67
CA LEU A 72 7.44 -7.31 -17.96
C LEU A 72 6.42 -6.98 -19.06
N ARG A 73 5.12 -7.13 -18.79
CA ARG A 73 4.05 -6.75 -19.74
C ARG A 73 4.07 -5.26 -20.03
N GLY A 74 4.20 -4.41 -19.01
CA GLY A 74 4.26 -2.96 -19.17
C GLY A 74 5.43 -2.51 -20.04
N ILE A 75 6.61 -3.10 -19.82
CA ILE A 75 7.80 -2.85 -20.65
C ILE A 75 7.54 -3.28 -22.09
N PHE A 76 7.02 -4.50 -22.30
CA PHE A 76 6.77 -5.02 -23.65
C PHE A 76 5.78 -4.14 -24.43
N GLU A 77 4.66 -3.74 -23.80
CA GLU A 77 3.66 -2.86 -24.41
C GLU A 77 4.22 -1.46 -24.70
N TYR A 78 5.03 -0.91 -23.78
CA TYR A 78 5.67 0.39 -23.97
C TYR A 78 6.59 0.38 -25.19
N PHE A 79 7.49 -0.60 -25.30
CA PHE A 79 8.41 -0.71 -26.43
C PHE A 79 7.67 -0.99 -27.74
N ARG A 80 6.72 -1.93 -27.76
CA ARG A 80 5.95 -2.28 -28.96
C ARG A 80 5.20 -1.08 -29.54
N ARG A 81 4.68 -0.18 -28.69
CA ARG A 81 3.95 1.04 -29.11
C ARG A 81 4.88 2.22 -29.42
N GLY A 82 6.03 2.30 -28.76
CA GLY A 82 7.05 3.33 -29.04
C GLY A 82 7.69 3.24 -30.43
N PHE A 83 7.55 2.11 -31.14
CA PHE A 83 7.99 1.93 -32.53
C PHE A 83 6.93 2.29 -33.60
N LEU A 84 5.70 2.68 -33.22
CA LEU A 84 4.63 3.07 -34.16
C LEU A 84 4.49 4.61 -34.23
N PRO A 85 4.46 5.23 -35.43
CA PRO A 85 4.42 6.68 -35.59
C PRO A 85 3.19 7.35 -34.95
N GLN A 86 3.46 8.54 -34.40
CA GLN A 86 2.60 9.44 -33.62
C GLN A 86 1.16 9.61 -34.15
N GLY A 87 0.17 9.45 -33.26
CA GLY A 87 -1.21 9.87 -33.49
C GLY A 87 -2.14 9.79 -32.28
N GLU A 88 -2.07 8.72 -31.47
CA GLU A 88 -3.07 8.40 -30.43
C GLU A 88 -2.45 8.04 -29.06
N GLY A 89 -1.34 8.69 -28.70
CA GLY A 89 -0.41 8.21 -27.66
C GLY A 89 -0.81 8.44 -26.19
N PHE A 90 -1.71 9.37 -25.88
CA PHE A 90 -2.03 9.71 -24.48
C PHE A 90 -2.88 8.63 -23.78
N ASP A 91 -3.94 8.14 -24.42
CA ASP A 91 -4.80 7.10 -23.83
C ASP A 91 -4.08 5.75 -23.67
N SER A 92 -3.10 5.48 -24.55
CA SER A 92 -2.32 4.24 -24.52
C SER A 92 -1.38 4.14 -23.33
N ILE A 93 -0.68 5.22 -22.97
CA ILE A 93 0.25 5.23 -21.83
C ILE A 93 -0.55 5.18 -20.52
N GLU A 94 -1.66 5.90 -20.44
CA GLU A 94 -2.53 5.90 -19.26
C GLU A 94 -3.10 4.49 -19.00
N THR A 95 -3.50 3.78 -20.06
CA THR A 95 -3.97 2.39 -19.94
C THR A 95 -2.89 1.47 -19.37
N ILE A 96 -1.63 1.60 -19.82
CA ILE A 96 -0.50 0.81 -19.30
C ILE A 96 -0.28 1.14 -17.81
N ARG A 97 -0.32 2.43 -17.43
CA ARG A 97 -0.17 2.86 -16.03
C ARG A 97 -1.28 2.30 -15.14
N LEU A 98 -2.53 2.36 -15.57
CA LEU A 98 -3.68 1.84 -14.81
C LEU A 98 -3.58 0.32 -14.61
N GLN A 99 -3.16 -0.42 -15.63
CA GLN A 99 -2.97 -1.87 -15.52
C GLN A 99 -1.81 -2.24 -14.60
N LEU A 100 -0.68 -1.54 -14.72
CA LEU A 100 0.46 -1.69 -13.82
C LEU A 100 0.07 -1.38 -12.38
N GLY A 101 -0.59 -0.24 -12.14
CA GLY A 101 -1.04 0.17 -10.82
C GLY A 101 -1.92 -0.88 -10.14
N ARG A 102 -2.90 -1.44 -10.87
CA ARG A 102 -3.79 -2.49 -10.34
C ARG A 102 -3.03 -3.75 -9.92
N MET A 103 -2.06 -4.19 -10.72
CA MET A 103 -1.26 -5.38 -10.42
C MET A 103 -0.27 -5.13 -9.27
N LEU A 104 0.30 -3.93 -9.19
CA LEU A 104 1.16 -3.54 -8.08
C LEU A 104 0.39 -3.51 -6.76
N THR A 105 -0.83 -2.94 -6.75
CA THR A 105 -1.71 -2.98 -5.57
C THR A 105 -1.99 -4.40 -5.12
N LEU A 106 -2.31 -5.30 -6.05
CA LEU A 106 -2.53 -6.72 -5.73
C LEU A 106 -1.28 -7.39 -5.15
N GLY A 107 -0.11 -7.14 -5.73
CA GLY A 107 1.17 -7.63 -5.21
C GLY A 107 1.42 -7.18 -3.78
N LEU A 108 1.13 -5.91 -3.48
CA LEU A 108 1.26 -5.33 -2.14
C LEU A 108 0.27 -5.93 -1.12
N GLU A 109 -0.91 -6.38 -1.55
CA GLU A 109 -1.83 -7.08 -0.65
C GLU A 109 -1.26 -8.43 -0.20
N PHE A 110 -0.58 -9.15 -1.11
CA PHE A 110 0.08 -10.41 -0.78
C PHE A 110 1.28 -10.22 0.15
N THR A 111 2.08 -9.17 -0.02
CA THR A 111 3.18 -8.89 0.91
C THR A 111 2.65 -8.59 2.31
N VAL A 112 1.60 -7.77 2.42
CA VAL A 112 0.97 -7.47 3.72
C VAL A 112 0.39 -8.74 4.37
N ALA A 113 -0.21 -9.64 3.59
CA ALA A 113 -0.69 -10.92 4.10
C ALA A 113 0.46 -11.77 4.66
N SER A 114 1.61 -11.83 3.96
CA SER A 114 2.83 -12.50 4.44
C SER A 114 3.33 -11.91 5.76
N ASP A 115 3.34 -10.58 5.87
CA ASP A 115 3.81 -9.88 7.08
C ASP A 115 2.89 -10.14 8.28
N ILE A 116 1.57 -10.07 8.09
CA ILE A 116 0.57 -10.39 9.13
C ILE A 116 0.77 -11.84 9.62
N LEU A 117 0.95 -12.78 8.70
CA LEU A 117 1.17 -14.19 9.02
C LEU A 117 2.43 -14.39 9.88
N ARG A 118 3.54 -13.73 9.54
CA ARG A 118 4.80 -13.81 10.31
C ARG A 118 4.63 -13.25 11.72
N THR A 119 4.01 -12.08 11.87
CA THR A 119 3.80 -11.46 13.18
C THR A 119 2.82 -12.25 14.06
N ALA A 120 1.85 -12.96 13.49
CA ALA A 120 0.85 -13.71 14.24
C ALA A 120 1.43 -14.90 15.03
N VAL A 121 2.56 -15.48 14.59
CA VAL A 121 3.06 -16.77 15.15
C VAL A 121 4.30 -16.62 16.02
N ALA A 122 5.11 -15.59 15.77
CA ALA A 122 6.28 -15.29 16.60
C ALA A 122 6.44 -13.77 16.69
N PRO A 123 5.61 -13.07 17.48
CA PRO A 123 5.75 -11.63 17.64
C PRO A 123 7.05 -11.33 18.40
N THR A 124 8.16 -11.12 17.70
CA THR A 124 9.35 -10.52 18.31
C THR A 124 9.20 -9.00 18.36
N ARG A 125 9.94 -8.34 19.25
CA ARG A 125 9.96 -6.86 19.29
C ARG A 125 10.34 -6.26 17.93
N GLN A 126 11.27 -6.91 17.23
CA GLN A 126 11.68 -6.52 15.89
C GLN A 126 10.53 -6.70 14.88
N ASP A 127 9.81 -7.81 14.95
CA ASP A 127 8.70 -8.09 14.03
C ASP A 127 7.50 -7.16 14.24
N ILE A 128 7.21 -6.77 15.49
CA ILE A 128 6.18 -5.76 15.80
C ILE A 128 6.56 -4.40 15.21
N LEU A 129 7.83 -3.98 15.36
CA LEU A 129 8.33 -2.73 14.79
C LEU A 129 8.34 -2.76 13.25
N THR A 130 8.74 -3.88 12.65
CA THR A 130 8.69 -4.08 11.19
C THR A 130 7.24 -4.01 10.68
N LEU A 131 6.29 -4.68 11.34
CA LEU A 131 4.87 -4.61 10.98
C LEU A 131 4.34 -3.18 11.11
N ALA A 132 4.67 -2.47 12.20
CA ALA A 132 4.29 -1.08 12.38
C ALA A 132 4.85 -0.16 11.28
N ALA A 133 6.11 -0.38 10.86
CA ALA A 133 6.73 0.36 9.76
C ALA A 133 6.05 0.07 8.41
N ILE A 134 5.68 -1.19 8.14
CA ILE A 134 4.96 -1.58 6.91
C ILE A 134 3.57 -0.95 6.87
N VAL A 135 2.81 -1.02 7.96
CA VAL A 135 1.48 -0.40 8.06
C VAL A 135 1.56 1.11 7.89
N LEU A 136 2.56 1.76 8.49
CA LEU A 136 2.82 3.19 8.32
C LEU A 136 3.12 3.50 6.85
N LEU A 137 4.01 2.74 6.20
CA LEU A 137 4.35 2.93 4.79
C LEU A 137 3.11 2.78 3.89
N ARG A 138 2.29 1.76 4.10
CA ARG A 138 1.04 1.57 3.34
C ARG A 138 0.09 2.75 3.53
N THR A 139 -0.04 3.26 4.75
CA THR A 139 -0.89 4.41 5.05
C THR A 139 -0.38 5.67 4.33
N LEU A 140 0.92 5.92 4.37
CA LEU A 140 1.54 7.06 3.68
C LEU A 140 1.38 6.96 2.17
N LEU A 141 1.63 5.80 1.57
CA LEU A 141 1.47 5.59 0.13
C LEU A 141 0.02 5.76 -0.32
N ASN A 142 -0.93 5.15 0.39
CA ASN A 142 -2.35 5.27 0.07
C ASN A 142 -2.83 6.73 0.22
N TYR A 143 -2.31 7.44 1.22
CA TYR A 143 -2.56 8.86 1.41
C TYR A 143 -2.05 9.72 0.24
N PHE A 144 -0.79 9.54 -0.16
CA PHE A 144 -0.23 10.29 -1.29
C PHE A 144 -0.97 10.03 -2.59
N LEU A 145 -1.33 8.77 -2.85
CA LEU A 145 -2.08 8.39 -4.04
C LEU A 145 -3.47 9.05 -4.05
N GLU A 146 -4.20 9.01 -2.94
CA GLU A 146 -5.51 9.62 -2.84
C GLU A 146 -5.44 11.15 -3.00
N GLN A 147 -4.38 11.77 -2.48
CA GLN A 147 -4.12 13.20 -2.65
C GLN A 147 -3.81 13.57 -4.10
N GLU A 148 -3.03 12.76 -4.82
CA GLU A 148 -2.73 12.97 -6.24
C GLU A 148 -3.99 12.85 -7.11
N ILE A 149 -4.84 11.85 -6.85
CA ILE A 149 -6.12 11.66 -7.54
C ILE A 149 -7.03 12.88 -7.35
N ARG A 150 -7.19 13.37 -6.11
CA ARG A 150 -8.01 14.57 -5.83
C ARG A 150 -7.50 15.81 -6.57
N GLN A 151 -6.17 15.95 -6.70
CA GLN A 151 -5.58 17.07 -7.45
C GLN A 151 -5.82 16.94 -8.96
N ALA A 152 -5.78 15.73 -9.50
CA ALA A 152 -6.10 15.48 -10.90
C ALA A 152 -7.58 15.80 -11.20
N GLU A 153 -8.52 15.34 -10.36
CA GLU A 153 -9.96 15.60 -10.51
C GLU A 153 -10.31 17.09 -10.37
N GLY A 154 -9.65 17.80 -9.43
CA GLY A 154 -9.81 19.24 -9.26
C GLY A 154 -9.40 20.05 -10.49
N ARG A 155 -8.41 19.58 -11.26
CA ARG A 155 -7.98 20.23 -12.52
C ARG A 155 -8.99 20.03 -13.65
N THR A 156 -9.70 18.91 -13.68
CA THR A 156 -10.71 18.61 -14.73
C THR A 156 -11.96 19.47 -14.54
N SER A 157 -12.43 19.66 -13.31
CA SER A 157 -13.63 20.48 -13.01
C SER A 157 -13.45 21.99 -13.25
N VAL A 158 -12.22 22.51 -13.14
CA VAL A 158 -11.90 23.90 -13.47
C VAL A 158 -11.93 24.14 -14.99
N LYS A 159 -11.54 23.15 -15.79
CA LYS A 159 -11.48 23.26 -17.26
C LYS A 159 -12.87 23.31 -17.91
N GLU A 160 -13.86 22.59 -17.36
CA GLU A 160 -15.24 22.61 -17.87
C GLU A 160 -16.01 23.91 -17.56
N ARG A 161 -15.68 24.59 -16.44
CA ARG A 161 -16.30 25.88 -16.10
C ARG A 161 -15.79 27.06 -16.92
N SER A 162 -14.56 26.98 -17.45
CA SER A 162 -14.00 28.00 -18.34
C SER A 162 -14.56 27.90 -19.77
N THR A 163 -14.87 26.70 -20.27
CA THR A 163 -15.38 26.51 -21.64
C THR A 163 -16.88 26.77 -21.79
N SER A 164 -17.64 26.86 -20.68
CA SER A 164 -19.07 27.17 -20.71
C SER A 164 -19.37 28.67 -20.59
N LYS A 165 -18.33 29.52 -20.48
CA LYS A 165 -18.46 30.98 -20.28
C LYS A 165 -17.94 31.82 -21.47
N GLU A 166 -17.43 31.17 -22.51
CA GLU A 166 -17.19 31.75 -23.85
C GLU A 166 -18.32 31.34 -24.79
#